data_AF-G0NSL0-F1
#
_entry.id   AF-G0NSL0-F1
#
_cell.length_a   1.000
_cell.length_b   1.000
_cell.length_c   1.000
_cell.angle_alpha   90.00
_cell.angle_beta   90.00
_cell.angle_gamma   90.00
#
_symmetry.space_group_name_H-M   'P 1'
#
loop_
_entity.id
_entity.type
_entity.pdbx_description
1 polymer ?
#
loop_
_entity_poly.entity_id
_entity_poly.type
_entity_poly.pdbx_seq_one_letter_code
_entity_poly.pdbx_strand_id
1 'polypeptide(L)'
;MMELKYDPNLEDEIRKMKSCEDIIHGSNYRVSTDERSKRIVQNLVKNLPDEGPRGPREFLPDAAEYLNPAQTFVAWCDLNVKCSRKHVDDKNQKKMFSRDQHEADTVVIFGPKGTYFESDFKMGKPGSNCPNGIVPPKPPNATCESNCGLCKGPEVPPRTPFNEVSDSVAPSGNAIFILLIIFVVNNVNFIFR
;
A
#
# COMPACT_ATOMS: atom_id res chain seq x y z
N MET A 1 -14.61 -10.57 -9.41
CA MET A 1 -13.24 -10.05 -9.57
C MET A 1 -13.33 -8.89 -10.53
N MET A 2 -13.00 -7.69 -10.06
CA MET A 2 -12.95 -6.52 -10.95
C MET A 2 -11.65 -6.54 -11.75
N GLU A 3 -11.65 -5.90 -12.92
CA GLU A 3 -10.41 -5.55 -13.59
C GLU A 3 -9.64 -4.50 -12.77
N LEU A 4 -8.31 -4.62 -12.77
CA LEU A 4 -7.44 -3.60 -12.20
C LEU A 4 -6.99 -2.66 -13.32
N LYS A 5 -7.25 -1.37 -13.16
CA LYS A 5 -6.76 -0.31 -14.04
C LYS A 5 -5.63 0.44 -13.36
N TYR A 6 -4.64 0.86 -14.13
CA TYR A 6 -3.58 1.71 -13.60
C TYR A 6 -4.15 3.09 -13.21
N ASP A 7 -3.89 3.54 -11.98
CA ASP A 7 -4.32 4.85 -11.48
C ASP A 7 -3.10 5.74 -11.15
N PRO A 8 -2.85 6.83 -11.90
CA PRO A 8 -1.72 7.72 -11.64
C PRO A 8 -1.83 8.46 -10.31
N ASN A 9 -3.03 8.62 -9.74
CA ASN A 9 -3.18 9.23 -8.42
C ASN A 9 -2.66 8.30 -7.31
N LEU A 10 -2.79 6.98 -7.49
CA LEU A 10 -2.17 6.01 -6.59
C LEU A 10 -0.65 6.02 -6.74
N GLU A 11 -0.12 6.18 -7.96
CA GLU A 11 1.32 6.36 -8.16
C GLU A 11 1.83 7.60 -7.41
N ASP A 12 1.08 8.69 -7.47
CA ASP A 12 1.38 9.92 -6.74
C ASP A 12 1.32 9.71 -5.20
N GLU A 13 0.45 8.84 -4.67
CA GLU A 13 0.51 8.42 -3.26
C GLU A 13 1.80 7.65 -2.93
N ILE A 14 2.27 6.77 -3.82
CA ILE A 14 3.55 6.08 -3.62
C ILE A 14 4.71 7.09 -3.56
N ARG A 15 4.71 8.11 -4.42
CA ARG A 15 5.80 9.12 -4.45
C ARG A 15 5.89 9.99 -3.20
N LYS A 16 4.84 10.03 -2.37
CA LYS A 16 4.87 10.71 -1.07
C LYS A 16 5.63 9.89 -0.02
N MET A 17 5.79 8.59 -0.22
CA MET A 17 6.57 7.72 0.66
C MET A 17 8.07 8.05 0.47
N LYS A 18 8.74 8.51 1.53
CA LYS A 18 10.16 8.91 1.48
C LYS A 18 11.09 7.89 2.13
N SER A 19 10.52 6.97 2.91
CA SER A 19 11.23 5.94 3.66
C SER A 19 10.48 4.61 3.62
N CYS A 20 11.16 3.53 4.03
CA CYS A 20 10.54 2.21 4.11
C CYS A 20 9.43 2.16 5.18
N GLU A 21 9.54 3.02 6.20
CA GLU A 21 8.56 3.19 7.27
C GLU A 21 7.25 3.82 6.77
N ASP A 22 7.28 4.55 5.65
CA ASP A 22 6.10 5.16 5.04
C ASP A 22 5.27 4.15 4.20
N ILE A 23 5.81 2.96 3.95
CA ILE A 23 5.14 1.91 3.17
C ILE A 23 4.11 1.21 4.06
N ILE A 24 2.97 1.86 4.25
CA ILE A 24 1.83 1.39 5.05
C ILE A 24 0.53 1.55 4.27
N HIS A 25 -0.55 0.93 4.76
CA HIS A 25 -1.89 1.13 4.17
C HIS A 25 -2.34 2.59 4.35
N GLY A 26 -2.90 3.16 3.27
CA GLY A 26 -3.58 4.45 3.31
C GLY A 26 -5.06 4.31 3.67
N SER A 27 -5.75 5.45 3.71
CA SER A 27 -7.21 5.49 3.91
C SER A 27 -7.97 4.97 2.68
N ASN A 28 -7.42 5.15 1.48
CA ASN A 28 -8.02 4.82 0.18
C ASN A 28 -7.19 3.82 -0.64
N TYR A 29 -6.09 3.30 -0.09
CA TYR A 29 -5.25 2.32 -0.78
C TYR A 29 -4.63 1.32 0.18
N ARG A 30 -4.16 0.20 -0.37
CA ARG A 30 -3.49 -0.85 0.38
C ARG A 30 -2.23 -1.32 -0.30
N VAL A 31 -1.17 -1.51 0.48
CA VAL A 31 0.09 -2.09 0.03
C VAL A 31 -0.08 -3.60 -0.12
N SER A 32 0.59 -4.18 -1.12
CA SER A 32 0.62 -5.60 -1.48
C SER A 32 1.03 -6.60 -0.38
N THR A 33 1.22 -6.19 0.86
CA THR A 33 1.64 -7.06 1.97
C THR A 33 0.89 -6.75 3.24
N ASP A 34 -0.07 -7.60 3.57
CA ASP A 34 -0.80 -7.52 4.83
C ASP A 34 -1.16 -8.90 5.38
N GLU A 35 -0.65 -9.19 6.57
CA GLU A 35 -0.97 -10.41 7.32
C GLU A 35 -2.46 -10.52 7.64
N ARG A 36 -3.15 -9.40 7.86
CA ARG A 36 -4.59 -9.43 8.13
C ARG A 36 -5.37 -9.88 6.88
N SER A 37 -4.99 -9.41 5.72
CA SER A 37 -5.57 -9.81 4.43
C SER A 37 -5.28 -11.28 4.11
N LYS A 38 -4.05 -11.71 4.37
CA LYS A 38 -3.65 -13.12 4.29
C LYS A 38 -4.55 -14.00 5.15
N ARG A 39 -4.79 -13.64 6.41
CA ARG A 39 -5.67 -14.39 7.33
C ARG A 39 -7.12 -14.47 6.85
N ILE A 40 -7.66 -13.38 6.31
CA ILE A 40 -9.01 -13.37 5.72
C ILE A 40 -9.10 -14.40 4.59
N VAL A 41 -8.14 -14.39 3.67
CA VAL A 41 -8.12 -15.33 2.55
C VAL A 41 -7.87 -16.77 3.03
N GLN A 42 -6.96 -16.99 3.98
CA GLN A 42 -6.75 -18.31 4.61
C GLN A 42 -8.05 -18.89 5.17
N ASN A 43 -8.84 -18.08 5.87
CA ASN A 43 -10.13 -18.50 6.41
C ASN A 43 -11.12 -18.92 5.32
N LEU A 44 -11.14 -18.20 4.19
CA LEU A 44 -12.01 -18.47 3.05
C LEU A 44 -11.63 -19.77 2.33
N VAL A 45 -10.34 -20.07 2.22
CA VAL A 45 -9.83 -21.20 1.42
C VAL A 45 -9.50 -22.45 2.24
N LYS A 46 -9.62 -22.40 3.58
CA LYS A 46 -9.24 -23.51 4.48
C LYS A 46 -9.93 -24.84 4.20
N ASN A 47 -11.13 -24.80 3.62
CA ASN A 47 -11.94 -25.99 3.30
C ASN A 47 -11.79 -26.43 1.83
N LEU A 48 -10.98 -25.73 1.03
CA LEU A 48 -10.67 -26.17 -0.33
C LEU A 48 -9.75 -27.40 -0.28
N PRO A 49 -9.82 -28.28 -1.30
CA PRO A 49 -8.89 -29.39 -1.43
C PRO A 49 -7.43 -28.94 -1.33
N ASP A 50 -6.62 -29.74 -0.63
CA ASP A 50 -5.18 -29.56 -0.63
C ASP A 50 -4.59 -30.12 -1.92
N GLU A 51 -4.19 -29.24 -2.81
CA GLU A 51 -3.58 -29.56 -4.11
C GLU A 51 -2.05 -29.32 -4.09
N GLY A 52 -1.46 -29.23 -2.89
CA GLY A 52 -0.04 -29.00 -2.69
C GLY A 52 0.38 -27.53 -2.85
N PRO A 53 1.70 -27.26 -3.00
CA PRO A 53 2.28 -25.92 -2.86
C PRO A 53 1.82 -24.86 -3.87
N ARG A 54 1.13 -25.25 -4.95
CA ARG A 54 0.55 -24.33 -5.95
C ARG A 54 -0.98 -24.35 -5.93
N GLY A 55 -1.57 -25.10 -5.01
CA GLY A 55 -3.00 -25.18 -4.82
C GLY A 55 -3.58 -23.87 -4.29
N PRO A 56 -4.90 -23.66 -4.47
CA PRO A 56 -5.56 -22.43 -4.04
C PRO A 56 -5.42 -22.19 -2.54
N ARG A 57 -5.37 -23.26 -1.73
CA ARG A 57 -5.23 -23.16 -0.27
C ARG A 57 -3.90 -22.54 0.17
N GLU A 58 -2.81 -22.83 -0.52
CA GLU A 58 -1.47 -22.33 -0.19
C GLU A 58 -1.17 -21.00 -0.91
N PHE A 59 -1.53 -20.88 -2.19
CA PHE A 59 -1.17 -19.71 -3.01
C PHE A 59 -2.05 -18.47 -2.76
N LEU A 60 -3.37 -18.63 -2.63
CA LEU A 60 -4.30 -17.50 -2.55
C LEU A 60 -4.05 -16.59 -1.33
N PRO A 61 -3.71 -17.12 -0.13
CA PRO A 61 -3.33 -16.30 1.02
C PRO A 61 -2.21 -15.30 0.75
N ASP A 62 -1.15 -15.71 0.07
CA ASP A 62 0.00 -14.85 -0.20
C ASP A 62 -0.28 -13.82 -1.31
N ALA A 63 -1.29 -14.09 -2.14
CA ALA A 63 -1.79 -13.20 -3.18
C ALA A 63 -3.05 -12.42 -2.77
N ALA A 64 -3.38 -12.36 -1.47
CA ALA A 64 -4.65 -11.83 -0.97
C ALA A 64 -4.96 -10.40 -1.42
N GLU A 65 -3.93 -9.55 -1.48
CA GLU A 65 -4.04 -8.16 -1.96
C GLU A 65 -4.33 -8.15 -3.46
N TYR A 66 -3.56 -8.88 -4.28
CA TYR A 66 -3.76 -8.96 -5.74
C TYR A 66 -5.11 -9.55 -6.15
N LEU A 67 -5.64 -10.47 -5.34
CA LEU A 67 -6.85 -11.23 -5.64
C LEU A 67 -8.08 -10.68 -4.93
N ASN A 68 -8.00 -9.45 -4.41
CA ASN A 68 -9.14 -8.85 -3.75
C ASN A 68 -10.22 -8.48 -4.78
N PRO A 69 -11.43 -9.08 -4.72
CA PRO A 69 -12.46 -8.84 -5.72
C PRO A 69 -13.01 -7.41 -5.74
N ALA A 70 -12.76 -6.61 -4.71
CA ALA A 70 -13.27 -5.24 -4.57
C ALA A 70 -12.27 -4.16 -5.01
N GLN A 71 -11.02 -4.51 -5.28
CA GLN A 71 -10.04 -3.56 -5.83
C GLN A 71 -10.30 -3.34 -7.31
N THR A 72 -10.13 -2.11 -7.77
CA THR A 72 -10.33 -1.73 -9.18
C THR A 72 -9.15 -0.96 -9.75
N PHE A 73 -8.23 -0.52 -8.90
CA PHE A 73 -7.08 0.30 -9.28
C PHE A 73 -5.79 -0.27 -8.71
N VAL A 74 -4.71 -0.09 -9.46
CA VAL A 74 -3.36 -0.49 -9.08
C VAL A 74 -2.36 0.60 -9.48
N ALA A 75 -1.31 0.76 -8.70
CA ALA A 75 -0.11 1.46 -9.11
C ALA A 75 1.12 0.77 -8.51
N TRP A 76 2.26 0.95 -9.15
CA TRP A 76 3.53 0.47 -8.64
C TRP A 76 4.65 1.44 -8.99
N CYS A 77 5.67 1.47 -8.14
CA CYS A 77 6.91 2.20 -8.37
C CYS A 77 8.09 1.35 -7.92
N ASP A 78 9.20 1.46 -8.65
CA ASP A 78 10.49 0.97 -8.21
C ASP A 78 11.03 1.89 -7.11
N LEU A 79 11.61 1.28 -6.08
CA LEU A 79 12.22 1.95 -4.96
C LEU A 79 13.70 2.20 -5.23
N ASN A 80 14.17 3.41 -4.92
CA ASN A 80 15.59 3.74 -4.96
C ASN A 80 16.39 3.05 -3.85
N VAL A 81 15.71 2.60 -2.79
CA VAL A 81 16.28 1.88 -1.65
C VAL A 81 15.53 0.58 -1.45
N LYS A 82 16.26 -0.49 -1.17
CA LYS A 82 15.66 -1.78 -0.86
C LYS A 82 15.08 -1.77 0.54
N CYS A 83 13.78 -2.06 0.67
CA CYS A 83 13.10 -2.06 1.95
C CYS A 83 13.05 -3.47 2.56
N SER A 84 13.72 -3.65 3.70
CA SER A 84 13.71 -4.92 4.43
C SER A 84 12.36 -5.16 5.11
N ARG A 85 11.59 -6.14 4.65
CA ARG A 85 10.35 -6.58 5.31
C ARG A 85 10.67 -7.54 6.45
N LYS A 86 10.43 -7.09 7.69
CA LYS A 86 10.47 -7.95 8.88
C LYS A 86 9.18 -8.78 8.92
N HIS A 87 9.27 -10.05 8.52
CA HIS A 87 8.19 -11.01 8.75
C HIS A 87 8.29 -11.54 10.18
N VAL A 88 7.20 -11.43 10.93
CA VAL A 88 7.08 -11.97 12.29
C VAL A 88 6.02 -13.05 12.21
N ASP A 89 6.40 -14.30 12.49
CA ASP A 89 5.45 -15.41 12.41
C ASP A 89 4.43 -15.36 13.55
N ASP A 90 3.38 -16.19 13.49
CA ASP A 90 2.32 -16.27 14.50
C ASP A 90 2.84 -16.64 15.92
N LYS A 91 4.12 -17.01 16.06
CA LYS A 91 4.79 -17.29 17.34
C LYS A 91 5.70 -16.15 17.79
N ASN A 92 5.58 -14.98 17.16
CA ASN A 92 6.45 -13.83 17.38
C ASN A 92 7.93 -14.11 17.10
N GLN A 93 8.24 -15.18 16.35
CA GLN A 93 9.59 -15.54 15.97
C GLN A 93 9.92 -14.92 14.62
N LYS A 94 11.06 -14.24 14.56
CA LYS A 94 11.63 -13.77 13.29
C LYS A 94 12.18 -14.99 12.55
N LYS A 95 11.38 -15.61 11.70
CA LYS A 95 11.89 -16.65 10.81
C LYS A 95 12.60 -16.00 9.63
N MET A 96 13.90 -16.24 9.53
CA MET A 96 14.64 -16.10 8.28
C MET A 96 14.20 -17.22 7.35
N PHE A 97 13.27 -16.95 6.44
CA PHE A 97 13.14 -17.80 5.27
C PHE A 97 14.28 -17.47 4.31
N SER A 98 14.89 -18.52 3.76
CA SER A 98 16.13 -18.48 3.02
C SER A 98 16.10 -17.53 1.82
N ARG A 99 17.15 -16.69 1.74
CA ARG A 99 17.76 -16.04 0.56
C ARG A 99 16.77 -15.54 -0.51
N ASP A 100 16.65 -14.21 -0.61
CA ASP A 100 16.06 -13.44 -1.74
C ASP A 100 14.66 -12.82 -1.52
N GLN A 101 13.97 -13.06 -0.40
CA GLN A 101 12.58 -12.60 -0.20
C GLN A 101 12.34 -11.43 0.79
N HIS A 102 13.39 -10.83 1.36
CA HIS A 102 13.21 -9.81 2.40
C HIS A 102 13.38 -8.37 1.94
N GLU A 103 13.90 -8.11 0.74
CA GLU A 103 14.10 -6.75 0.23
C GLU A 103 13.11 -6.47 -0.89
N ALA A 104 12.11 -5.64 -0.61
CA ALA A 104 11.25 -5.12 -1.66
C ALA A 104 12.00 -3.97 -2.36
N ASP A 105 12.21 -4.12 -3.66
CA ASP A 105 12.66 -3.05 -4.57
C ASP A 105 11.49 -2.39 -5.30
N THR A 106 10.26 -2.87 -5.07
CA THR A 106 9.03 -2.36 -5.68
C THR A 106 7.95 -2.18 -4.63
N VAL A 107 7.23 -1.06 -4.69
CA VAL A 107 5.97 -0.87 -3.95
C VAL A 107 4.83 -1.03 -4.92
N VAL A 108 3.85 -1.86 -4.55
CA VAL A 108 2.59 -2.01 -5.27
C VAL A 108 1.47 -1.65 -4.31
N ILE A 109 0.61 -0.72 -4.71
CA ILE A 109 -0.59 -0.36 -3.97
C ILE A 109 -1.85 -0.52 -4.82
N PHE A 110 -2.95 -0.77 -4.13
CA PHE A 110 -4.24 -1.03 -4.75
C PHE A 110 -5.34 -0.18 -4.12
N GLY A 111 -6.33 0.23 -4.90
CA GLY A 111 -7.45 1.07 -4.46
C GLY A 111 -8.80 0.62 -5.03
N PRO A 112 -9.91 1.23 -4.56
CA PRO A 112 -9.99 2.37 -3.63
C PRO A 112 -10.17 1.99 -2.14
N LYS A 113 -10.01 0.70 -1.78
CA LYS A 113 -10.47 0.19 -0.48
C LYS A 113 -9.35 0.09 0.56
N GLY A 114 -9.46 0.84 1.66
CA GLY A 114 -8.49 0.80 2.77
C GLY A 114 -8.62 -0.42 3.71
N THR A 115 -9.76 -1.13 3.75
CA THR A 115 -10.00 -2.25 4.70
C THR A 115 -10.77 -3.41 4.07
N TYR A 116 -10.43 -4.65 4.48
CA TYR A 116 -11.05 -5.89 3.99
C TYR A 116 -11.95 -6.57 5.01
N PHE A 117 -12.95 -7.25 4.47
CA PHE A 117 -13.88 -8.12 5.19
C PHE A 117 -14.07 -9.43 4.42
N GLU A 118 -14.34 -10.53 5.14
CA GLU A 118 -14.61 -11.82 4.49
C GLU A 118 -15.79 -11.75 3.51
N SER A 119 -16.79 -10.90 3.78
CA SER A 119 -17.96 -10.67 2.92
C SER A 119 -17.64 -10.07 1.55
N ASP A 120 -16.43 -9.51 1.38
CA ASP A 120 -15.95 -8.99 0.09
C ASP A 120 -15.64 -10.12 -0.90
N PHE A 121 -15.38 -11.31 -0.38
CA PHE A 121 -15.05 -12.49 -1.16
C PHE A 121 -16.29 -13.36 -1.32
N LYS A 122 -16.76 -13.45 -2.56
CA LYS A 122 -17.91 -14.29 -2.92
C LYS A 122 -17.45 -15.38 -3.88
N MET A 123 -17.61 -16.63 -3.46
CA MET A 123 -17.40 -17.78 -4.32
C MET A 123 -18.53 -17.88 -5.35
N GLY A 124 -18.20 -18.20 -6.59
CA GLY A 124 -19.17 -18.28 -7.67
C GLY A 124 -18.52 -18.40 -9.04
N LYS A 125 -19.35 -18.44 -10.08
CA LYS A 125 -18.87 -18.45 -11.46
C LYS A 125 -18.22 -17.09 -11.77
N PRO A 126 -17.06 -17.06 -12.46
CA PRO A 126 -16.48 -15.81 -12.95
C PRO A 126 -17.52 -14.99 -13.72
N GLY A 127 -17.51 -13.68 -13.55
CA GLY A 127 -18.43 -12.79 -14.26
C GLY A 127 -19.88 -12.76 -13.75
N SER A 128 -20.32 -13.69 -12.88
CA SER A 128 -21.74 -13.87 -12.58
C SER A 128 -22.37 -12.77 -11.72
N ASN A 129 -21.55 -11.92 -11.09
CA ASN A 129 -22.01 -10.84 -10.20
C ASN A 129 -21.28 -9.53 -10.52
N CYS A 130 -21.12 -9.21 -11.81
CA CYS A 130 -20.48 -7.97 -12.24
C CYS A 130 -21.49 -6.82 -12.36
N PRO A 131 -21.33 -5.71 -11.60
CA PRO A 131 -22.30 -4.62 -11.60
C PRO A 131 -22.38 -3.90 -12.96
N ASN A 132 -21.26 -3.80 -13.67
CA ASN A 132 -21.15 -3.10 -14.95
C ASN A 132 -20.93 -4.05 -16.14
N GLY A 133 -21.25 -5.34 -15.96
CA GLY A 133 -20.93 -6.38 -16.93
C GLY A 133 -19.45 -6.76 -16.94
N ILE A 134 -19.08 -7.61 -17.91
CA ILE A 134 -17.73 -8.16 -18.06
C ILE A 134 -16.95 -7.43 -19.16
N VAL A 135 -15.62 -7.41 -19.02
CA VAL A 135 -14.72 -6.95 -20.08
C VAL A 135 -14.83 -7.91 -21.27
N PRO A 136 -15.26 -7.42 -22.45
CA PRO A 136 -15.37 -8.26 -23.63
C PRO A 136 -13.98 -8.57 -24.21
N PRO A 137 -13.84 -9.65 -24.99
CA PRO A 137 -12.67 -9.86 -25.82
C PRO A 137 -12.50 -8.69 -26.80
N LYS A 138 -11.25 -8.27 -27.08
CA LYS A 138 -11.01 -7.17 -28.02
C LYS A 138 -11.12 -7.65 -29.47
N PRO A 139 -11.82 -6.91 -30.36
CA PRO A 139 -11.75 -7.12 -31.80
C PRO A 139 -10.36 -6.77 -32.34
N PRO A 140 -9.95 -7.27 -33.53
CA PRO A 140 -10.76 -7.99 -34.52
C PRO A 140 -10.85 -9.52 -34.32
N ASN A 141 -9.97 -10.13 -33.53
CA ASN A 141 -9.87 -11.60 -33.42
C ASN A 141 -10.56 -12.20 -32.19
N ALA A 142 -11.28 -11.38 -31.40
CA ALA A 142 -11.87 -11.79 -30.12
C ALA A 142 -10.85 -12.48 -29.18
N THR A 143 -9.57 -12.11 -29.29
CA THR A 143 -8.53 -12.61 -28.40
C THR A 143 -8.77 -12.02 -27.01
N CYS A 144 -8.94 -12.91 -26.04
CA CYS A 144 -9.11 -12.56 -24.65
C CYS A 144 -7.75 -12.11 -24.11
N GLU A 145 -7.57 -10.81 -23.88
CA GLU A 145 -6.44 -10.28 -23.09
C GLU A 145 -6.57 -10.73 -21.64
N SER A 146 -5.52 -10.51 -20.83
CA SER A 146 -5.45 -10.92 -19.42
C SER A 146 -6.60 -10.40 -18.53
N ASN A 147 -7.34 -9.37 -18.97
CA ASN A 147 -8.46 -8.80 -18.24
C ASN A 147 -9.85 -9.25 -18.74
N CYS A 148 -9.94 -10.01 -19.83
CA CYS A 148 -11.24 -10.42 -20.36
C CYS A 148 -11.94 -11.41 -19.42
N GLY A 149 -13.26 -11.28 -19.28
CA GLY A 149 -14.05 -12.03 -18.29
C GLY A 149 -14.01 -11.48 -16.86
N LEU A 150 -13.16 -10.49 -16.57
CA LEU A 150 -13.23 -9.73 -15.31
C LEU A 150 -14.41 -8.75 -15.34
N CYS A 151 -14.89 -8.35 -14.16
CA CYS A 151 -15.92 -7.34 -14.03
C CYS A 151 -15.36 -5.97 -14.41
N LYS A 152 -16.10 -5.22 -15.24
CA LYS A 152 -15.72 -3.86 -15.64
C LYS A 152 -15.62 -2.94 -14.43
N GLY A 153 -14.44 -2.33 -14.28
CA GLY A 153 -14.13 -1.35 -13.24
C GLY A 153 -14.68 0.03 -13.58
N PRO A 154 -14.78 0.93 -12.58
CA PRO A 154 -14.97 2.36 -12.83
C PRO A 154 -13.89 2.91 -13.77
N GLU A 155 -14.16 4.07 -14.38
CA GLU A 155 -13.14 4.77 -15.15
C GLU A 155 -11.99 5.26 -14.25
N VAL A 156 -10.79 5.33 -14.81
CA VAL A 156 -9.62 5.84 -14.10
C VAL A 156 -9.87 7.32 -13.80
N PRO A 157 -9.76 7.75 -12.53
CA PRO A 157 -9.91 9.16 -12.19
C PRO A 157 -8.88 10.01 -12.95
N PRO A 158 -9.24 11.22 -13.40
CA PRO A 158 -8.27 12.12 -13.99
C PRO A 158 -7.15 12.40 -12.98
N ARG A 159 -5.93 12.53 -13.50
CA ARG A 159 -4.76 12.82 -12.66
C ARG A 159 -4.94 14.17 -11.98
N THR A 160 -4.83 14.18 -10.66
CA THR A 160 -4.78 15.40 -9.86
C THR A 160 -3.37 16.01 -9.95
N PRO A 161 -3.22 17.35 -9.97
CA PRO A 161 -1.90 17.97 -9.96
C PRO A 161 -1.09 17.51 -8.75
N PHE A 162 0.05 16.86 -9.00
CA PHE A 162 0.96 16.44 -7.94
C PHE A 162 1.72 17.65 -7.42
N ASN A 163 1.31 18.18 -6.27
CA ASN A 163 2.11 19.15 -5.52
C ASN A 163 3.10 18.36 -4.67
N GLU A 164 4.32 18.21 -5.17
CA GLU A 164 5.42 17.70 -4.36
C GLU A 164 5.68 18.71 -3.24
N VAL A 165 5.34 18.35 -2.00
CA VAL A 165 5.71 19.16 -0.83
C VAL A 165 7.23 19.07 -0.74
N SER A 166 7.90 20.09 -1.26
CA SER A 166 9.34 20.23 -1.19
C SER A 166 9.70 20.66 0.22
N ASP A 167 10.16 19.73 1.05
CA ASP A 167 10.82 20.03 2.32
C ASP A 167 12.17 20.70 2.02
N SER A 168 12.13 21.97 1.63
CA SER A 168 13.32 22.75 1.29
C SER A 168 13.49 23.91 2.27
N VAL A 169 14.59 23.81 3.01
CA VAL A 169 15.28 24.81 3.84
C VAL A 169 14.75 25.05 5.25
N ALA A 170 15.28 24.28 6.21
CA ALA A 170 15.64 24.86 7.49
C ALA A 170 16.80 25.86 7.27
N PRO A 171 16.70 27.14 7.70
CA PRO A 171 17.87 28.00 7.73
C PRO A 171 18.65 27.71 9.01
N SER A 172 19.55 26.73 8.95
CA SER A 172 20.64 26.63 9.90
C SER A 172 21.76 27.61 9.48
N GLY A 173 22.04 28.57 10.36
CA GLY A 173 23.32 29.26 10.45
C GLY A 173 23.44 30.60 9.72
N ASN A 174 23.34 31.70 10.48
CA ASN A 174 24.53 32.52 10.74
C ASN A 174 24.30 33.50 11.90
N ALA A 175 25.19 33.39 12.88
CA ALA A 175 25.44 34.39 13.89
C ALA A 175 25.92 35.70 13.26
N ILE A 176 25.60 36.85 13.88
CA ILE A 176 26.52 37.96 14.23
C ILE A 176 25.71 39.16 14.76
N PHE A 177 26.03 39.52 16.01
CA PHE A 177 26.04 40.85 16.64
C PHE A 177 24.81 41.77 16.58
N ILE A 178 24.21 42.05 17.76
CA ILE A 178 24.18 43.41 18.32
C ILE A 178 24.40 43.32 19.85
N LEU A 179 25.47 43.99 20.31
CA LEU A 179 25.84 44.22 21.71
C LEU A 179 25.17 45.50 22.25
N LEU A 180 24.86 45.46 23.56
CA LEU A 180 24.80 46.58 24.53
C LEU A 180 23.68 47.63 24.42
N ILE A 181 22.96 47.82 25.55
CA ILE A 181 22.73 49.08 26.29
C ILE A 181 22.14 48.66 27.67
N ILE A 182 22.97 48.57 28.73
CA ILE A 182 23.22 49.53 29.84
C ILE A 182 22.25 49.43 31.04
N PHE A 183 22.87 49.07 32.18
CA PHE A 183 22.57 49.33 33.59
C PHE A 183 21.47 50.33 33.96
N VAL A 184 20.62 49.97 34.93
CA VAL A 184 20.40 50.80 36.13
C VAL A 184 20.25 49.92 37.39
N VAL A 185 21.07 50.28 38.37
CA VAL A 185 21.18 49.87 39.76
C VAL A 185 19.85 49.99 40.52
N ASN A 186 19.51 49.02 41.37
CA ASN A 186 19.08 49.34 42.73
C ASN A 186 19.32 48.17 43.70
N ASN A 187 20.25 48.43 44.62
CA ASN A 187 20.41 47.72 45.89
C ASN A 187 19.10 47.81 46.69
N VAL A 188 18.74 46.76 47.43
CA VAL A 188 18.46 46.75 48.89
C VAL A 188 18.16 45.31 49.32
N ASN A 189 19.16 44.70 49.98
CA ASN A 189 19.13 43.92 51.24
C ASN A 189 17.98 42.96 51.64
N PHE A 190 18.43 41.92 52.39
CA PHE A 190 17.74 41.07 53.39
C PHE A 190 16.94 39.85 52.85
N ILE A 191 17.03 38.61 53.36
CA ILE A 191 17.63 38.01 54.57
C ILE A 191 17.80 36.48 54.34
N PHE A 192 18.75 35.87 55.06
CA PHE A 192 18.97 34.43 55.29
C PHE A 192 17.70 33.60 55.57
N ARG A 193 17.55 32.42 54.96
CA ARG A 193 17.94 31.10 55.52
C ARG A 193 17.49 29.97 54.58
#